data_AF-A0A4Q6A6L8-F1
#
_entry.id   AF-A0A4Q6A6L8-F1
#
_cell.length_a   1.000
_cell.length_b   1.000
_cell.length_c   1.000
_cell.angle_alpha   90.00
_cell.angle_beta   90.00
_cell.angle_gamma   90.00
#
_symmetry.space_group_name_H-M   'P 1'
#
loop_
_entity.id
_entity.type
_entity.pdbx_description
1 polymer ?
#
loop_
_entity_poly.entity_id
_entity_poly.type
_entity_poly.pdbx_seq_one_letter_code
_entity_poly.pdbx_strand_id
1 'polypeptide(L)'
;RYDQYSEFGATYGHLFFKKQYSYYLIAAEYRFVGEQAKGGEGWAHRNSGIMVHGQDPADMKKNQDFPNSIEVQLLGGFGNGERPTANLCTPGTQFVLNGKVVKNHCVESSSKTFNGEQWVRVEVLVLGDSTIVHYVNSDEVLRYDRPQKDPVGGAAEGELIKGGTISLQSESHPVDFRKVEIINLEKYAKDPAKLDAVVKKLMAEKRIARQ
;
A
#
# COMPACT_ATOMS: atom_id res chain seq x y z
N ARG A 1 -10.97 -13.48 8.55
CA ARG A 1 -12.21 -12.80 9.00
C ARG A 1 -12.18 -12.72 10.53
N TYR A 2 -13.06 -11.93 11.15
CA TYR A 2 -13.09 -11.71 12.61
C TYR A 2 -14.26 -12.43 13.30
N ASP A 3 -14.86 -13.43 12.66
CA ASP A 3 -15.98 -14.21 13.16
C ASP A 3 -15.67 -14.99 14.46
N GLN A 4 -14.39 -15.22 14.74
CA GLN A 4 -13.91 -15.86 15.97
C GLN A 4 -13.43 -14.86 17.04
N TYR A 5 -13.60 -13.55 16.83
CA TYR A 5 -13.15 -12.51 17.75
C TYR A 5 -14.33 -12.02 18.61
N SER A 6 -14.18 -12.07 19.93
CA SER A 6 -15.11 -11.39 20.86
C SER A 6 -14.91 -9.88 20.85
N GLU A 7 -13.66 -9.44 20.68
CA GLU A 7 -13.22 -8.06 20.52
C GLU A 7 -11.94 -8.04 19.67
N PHE A 8 -11.65 -6.91 19.01
CA PHE A 8 -10.44 -6.78 18.18
C PHE A 8 -9.15 -6.76 19.01
N GLY A 9 -9.18 -6.07 20.16
CA GLY A 9 -8.07 -6.04 21.11
C GLY A 9 -6.75 -5.48 20.56
N ALA A 10 -6.80 -4.54 19.61
CA ALA A 10 -5.63 -3.99 18.92
C ALA A 10 -4.71 -5.08 18.31
N THR A 11 -5.30 -6.17 17.82
CA THR A 11 -4.55 -7.31 17.25
C THR A 11 -4.35 -7.13 15.75
N TYR A 12 -3.49 -6.19 15.37
CA TYR A 12 -3.13 -5.93 13.97
C TYR A 12 -2.36 -7.11 13.36
N GLY A 13 -2.52 -7.33 12.06
CA GLY A 13 -1.91 -8.47 11.37
C GLY A 13 -1.37 -8.11 10.01
N HIS A 14 -0.31 -8.79 9.58
CA HIS A 14 0.33 -8.59 8.29
C HIS A 14 0.65 -9.95 7.64
N LEU A 15 0.06 -10.22 6.49
CA LEU A 15 0.33 -11.43 5.71
C LEU A 15 1.49 -11.16 4.75
N PHE A 16 2.68 -11.63 5.09
CA PHE A 16 3.90 -11.40 4.30
C PHE A 16 4.04 -12.37 3.12
N PHE A 17 4.42 -11.83 1.96
CA PHE A 17 4.93 -12.64 0.87
C PHE A 17 6.39 -13.02 1.13
N LYS A 18 6.71 -14.30 0.94
CA LYS A 18 8.02 -14.89 1.28
C LYS A 18 9.23 -14.32 0.53
N LYS A 19 9.02 -13.56 -0.55
CA LYS A 19 10.09 -13.02 -1.39
C LYS A 19 10.01 -11.50 -1.44
N GLN A 20 11.16 -10.86 -1.28
CA GLN A 20 11.34 -9.42 -1.44
C GLN A 20 11.58 -9.04 -2.91
N TYR A 21 11.21 -7.81 -3.27
CA TYR A 21 11.41 -7.26 -4.62
C TYR A 21 11.89 -5.82 -4.56
N SER A 22 12.57 -5.38 -5.62
CA SER A 22 13.01 -4.00 -5.81
C SER A 22 12.23 -3.26 -6.92
N TYR A 23 12.01 -3.92 -8.07
CA TYR A 23 11.29 -3.35 -9.21
C TYR A 23 10.09 -4.23 -9.57
N TYR A 24 8.88 -3.72 -9.43
CA TYR A 24 7.67 -4.51 -9.65
C TYR A 24 6.43 -3.67 -9.89
N LEU A 25 5.42 -4.31 -10.49
CA LEU A 25 4.04 -3.88 -10.43
C LEU A 25 3.27 -4.89 -9.60
N ILE A 26 2.76 -4.50 -8.43
CA ILE A 26 1.85 -5.32 -7.63
C ILE A 26 0.41 -4.85 -7.86
N ALA A 27 -0.54 -5.77 -7.84
CA ALA A 27 -1.95 -5.43 -7.86
C ALA A 27 -2.76 -6.30 -6.89
N ALA A 28 -3.79 -5.69 -6.32
CA ALA A 28 -4.79 -6.37 -5.52
C ALA A 28 -6.20 -5.96 -5.97
N GLU A 29 -7.10 -6.93 -6.05
CA GLU A 29 -8.54 -6.68 -6.09
C GLU A 29 -9.11 -6.98 -4.72
N TYR A 30 -9.66 -5.94 -4.10
CA TYR A 30 -10.17 -6.00 -2.73
C TYR A 30 -11.60 -5.49 -2.64
N ARG A 31 -12.28 -5.89 -1.56
CA ARG A 31 -13.59 -5.37 -1.18
C ARG A 31 -13.80 -5.50 0.32
N PHE A 32 -14.28 -4.45 0.96
CA PHE A 32 -14.74 -4.51 2.35
C PHE A 32 -16.16 -5.05 2.45
N VAL A 33 -16.38 -5.89 3.46
CA VAL A 33 -17.60 -6.68 3.62
C VAL A 33 -17.98 -6.81 5.09
N GLY A 34 -19.27 -6.95 5.37
CA GLY A 34 -19.77 -7.07 6.74
C GLY A 34 -19.37 -5.91 7.64
N GLU A 35 -19.35 -6.17 8.94
CA GLU A 35 -19.14 -5.17 9.99
C GLU A 35 -17.73 -5.25 10.59
N GLN A 36 -17.23 -4.10 11.04
CA GLN A 36 -15.98 -4.02 11.81
C GLN A 36 -16.09 -4.84 13.09
N ALA A 37 -15.01 -5.52 13.47
CA ALA A 37 -14.97 -6.24 14.73
C ALA A 37 -15.18 -5.27 15.91
N LYS A 38 -15.88 -5.75 16.95
CA LYS A 38 -16.14 -4.95 18.15
C LYS A 38 -14.83 -4.45 18.77
N GLY A 39 -14.78 -3.15 19.08
CA GLY A 39 -13.58 -2.52 19.65
C GLY A 39 -12.48 -2.22 18.62
N GLY A 40 -12.74 -2.41 17.32
CA GLY A 40 -11.91 -1.85 16.27
C GLY A 40 -11.92 -0.32 16.31
N GLU A 41 -10.81 0.28 15.91
CA GLU A 41 -10.61 1.72 15.98
C GLU A 41 -11.45 2.44 14.92
N GLY A 42 -11.97 3.64 15.23
CA GLY A 42 -12.87 4.35 14.33
C GLY A 42 -12.27 4.67 12.96
N TRP A 43 -10.95 4.88 12.90
CA TRP A 43 -10.22 5.11 11.63
C TRP A 43 -10.08 3.84 10.79
N ALA A 44 -10.10 2.67 11.45
CA ALA A 44 -9.93 1.36 10.83
C ALA A 44 -11.23 0.79 10.20
N HIS A 45 -12.35 1.51 10.33
CA HIS A 45 -13.59 1.12 9.65
C HIS A 45 -13.35 1.09 8.13
N ARG A 46 -13.55 -0.08 7.50
CA ARG A 46 -13.21 -0.35 6.09
C ARG A 46 -11.80 0.09 5.72
N ASN A 47 -10.81 -0.28 6.54
CA ASN A 47 -9.39 -0.01 6.31
C ASN A 47 -8.56 -1.30 6.24
N SER A 48 -7.56 -1.27 5.38
CA SER A 48 -6.55 -2.30 5.13
C SER A 48 -5.42 -1.63 4.32
N GLY A 49 -4.42 -2.39 3.89
CA GLY A 49 -3.24 -1.82 3.24
C GLY A 49 -2.43 -2.87 2.49
N ILE A 50 -1.77 -2.42 1.43
CA ILE A 50 -0.63 -3.13 0.82
C ILE A 50 0.62 -2.45 1.34
N MET A 51 1.41 -3.17 2.12
CA MET A 51 2.71 -2.67 2.59
C MET A 51 3.72 -3.00 1.50
N VAL A 52 4.34 -1.99 0.92
CA VAL A 52 5.38 -2.12 -0.09
C VAL A 52 6.71 -1.64 0.47
N HIS A 53 7.81 -2.24 0.02
CA HIS A 53 9.15 -1.94 0.53
C HIS A 53 9.20 -2.02 2.07
N GLY A 54 8.54 -3.04 2.62
CA GLY A 54 8.39 -3.22 4.06
C GLY A 54 9.63 -3.83 4.72
N GLN A 55 9.70 -3.63 6.03
CA GLN A 55 10.63 -4.28 6.94
C GLN A 55 10.53 -5.81 6.86
N ASP A 56 11.66 -6.49 7.09
CA ASP A 56 11.63 -7.94 7.25
C ASP A 56 10.87 -8.33 8.54
N PRO A 57 9.89 -9.24 8.49
CA PRO A 57 9.17 -9.68 9.69
C PRO A 57 10.11 -10.28 10.76
N ALA A 58 11.27 -10.82 10.38
CA ALA A 58 12.26 -11.31 11.35
C ALA A 58 12.92 -10.19 12.17
N ASP A 59 12.94 -8.96 11.65
CA ASP A 59 13.50 -7.78 12.32
C ASP A 59 12.43 -6.97 13.08
N MET A 60 11.15 -7.33 12.95
CA MET A 60 10.07 -6.66 13.68
C MET A 60 10.15 -6.96 15.17
N LYS A 61 9.93 -5.94 16.00
CA LYS A 61 9.84 -6.15 17.45
C LYS A 61 8.56 -6.91 17.78
N LYS A 62 8.57 -7.70 18.86
CA LYS A 62 7.42 -8.48 19.32
C LYS A 62 6.13 -7.65 19.49
N ASN A 63 6.26 -6.39 19.90
CA ASN A 63 5.15 -5.48 20.16
C ASN A 63 5.13 -4.32 19.14
N GLN A 64 5.52 -4.60 17.90
CA GLN A 64 5.46 -3.64 16.81
C GLN A 64 4.22 -3.92 15.96
N ASP A 65 3.26 -3.01 16.00
CA ASP A 65 1.95 -3.18 15.38
C ASP A 65 2.01 -3.21 13.84
N PHE A 66 2.86 -2.37 13.25
CA PHE A 66 3.03 -2.22 11.80
C PHE A 66 4.50 -2.34 11.39
N PRO A 67 4.82 -3.02 10.27
CA PRO A 67 6.17 -3.01 9.74
C PRO A 67 6.54 -1.59 9.30
N ASN A 68 7.80 -1.21 9.50
CA ASN A 68 8.30 0.02 8.86
C ASN A 68 8.18 -0.17 7.34
N SER A 69 7.38 0.63 6.67
CA SER A 69 7.01 0.39 5.27
C SER A 69 6.37 1.61 4.63
N ILE A 70 6.24 1.55 3.30
CA ILE A 70 5.35 2.41 2.54
C ILE A 70 3.98 1.69 2.50
N GLU A 71 2.96 2.31 3.07
CA GLU A 71 1.60 1.77 3.09
C GLU A 71 0.77 2.35 1.95
N VAL A 72 0.26 1.48 1.09
CA VAL A 72 -0.79 1.82 0.13
C VAL A 72 -2.14 1.50 0.77
N GLN A 73 -2.76 2.52 1.35
CA GLN A 73 -3.98 2.39 2.15
C GLN A 73 -5.17 1.98 1.29
N LEU A 74 -5.83 0.88 1.65
CA LEU A 74 -7.04 0.38 0.99
C LEU A 74 -8.25 0.81 1.83
N LEU A 75 -9.15 1.60 1.25
CA LEU A 75 -10.28 2.19 1.96
C LEU A 75 -11.60 1.92 1.25
N GLY A 76 -12.62 1.60 2.04
CA GLY A 76 -14.02 1.66 1.62
C GLY A 76 -14.68 2.96 2.08
N GLY A 77 -15.59 3.49 1.28
CA GLY A 77 -16.38 4.66 1.65
C GLY A 77 -17.39 4.37 2.77
N PHE A 78 -17.76 5.41 3.51
CA PHE A 78 -18.74 5.33 4.60
C PHE A 78 -20.20 5.41 4.13
N GLY A 79 -20.45 5.63 2.85
CA GLY A 79 -21.77 5.95 2.31
C GLY A 79 -22.12 7.44 2.37
N ASN A 80 -21.29 8.25 3.04
CA ASN A 80 -21.39 9.70 3.07
C ASN A 80 -20.00 10.35 2.95
N GLY A 81 -19.93 11.48 2.24
CA GLY A 81 -18.69 12.22 2.04
C GLY A 81 -17.66 11.54 1.14
N GLU A 82 -16.50 12.19 1.03
CA GLU A 82 -15.35 11.70 0.30
C GLU A 82 -14.38 10.98 1.23
N ARG A 83 -13.87 9.84 0.76
CA ARG A 83 -12.84 9.04 1.39
C ARG A 83 -12.04 8.33 0.28
N PRO A 84 -11.02 8.97 -0.28
CA PRO A 84 -10.19 8.38 -1.33
C PRO A 84 -9.46 7.14 -0.81
N THR A 85 -9.17 6.19 -1.69
CA THR A 85 -8.33 5.01 -1.42
C THR A 85 -6.96 5.11 -2.11
N ALA A 86 -6.08 4.14 -1.90
CA ALA A 86 -4.69 4.16 -2.33
C ALA A 86 -3.94 5.43 -1.88
N ASN A 87 -4.28 5.91 -0.69
CA ASN A 87 -3.51 6.94 0.00
C ASN A 87 -2.14 6.36 0.38
N LEU A 88 -1.19 7.23 0.68
CA LEU A 88 0.11 6.83 1.21
C LEU A 88 0.12 7.06 2.71
N CYS A 89 0.42 6.03 3.51
CA CYS A 89 0.82 6.18 4.90
C CYS A 89 2.24 5.65 5.13
N THR A 90 2.98 6.20 6.09
CA THR A 90 4.44 5.97 6.19
C THR A 90 4.88 5.58 7.61
N PRO A 91 4.49 4.39 8.10
CA PRO A 91 5.01 3.89 9.37
C PRO A 91 6.54 3.71 9.27
N GLY A 92 7.30 4.45 10.08
CA GLY A 92 8.75 4.33 10.15
C GLY A 92 9.49 4.71 8.85
N THR A 93 8.83 5.44 7.96
CA THR A 93 9.34 5.82 6.64
C THR A 93 8.94 7.24 6.27
N GLN A 94 9.62 7.79 5.27
CA GLN A 94 9.30 9.06 4.64
C GLN A 94 9.56 9.01 3.13
N PHE A 95 9.21 10.07 2.43
CA PHE A 95 9.30 10.14 0.97
C PHE A 95 9.45 11.58 0.50
N VAL A 96 9.73 11.74 -0.79
CA VAL A 96 9.80 13.03 -1.47
C VAL A 96 8.57 13.20 -2.35
N LEU A 97 7.84 14.30 -2.16
CA LEU A 97 6.73 14.72 -3.02
C LEU A 97 7.04 16.13 -3.53
N ASN A 98 6.96 16.33 -4.85
CA ASN A 98 7.24 17.63 -5.48
C ASN A 98 8.60 18.22 -5.07
N GLY A 99 9.62 17.36 -4.97
CA GLY A 99 10.99 17.75 -4.62
C GLY A 99 11.22 18.08 -3.13
N LYS A 100 10.24 17.84 -2.25
CA LYS A 100 10.37 18.08 -0.80
C LYS A 100 10.06 16.82 0.00
N VAL A 101 10.81 16.61 1.08
CA VAL A 101 10.50 15.58 2.08
C VAL A 101 9.15 15.90 2.72
N VAL A 102 8.25 14.92 2.73
CA VAL A 102 6.96 15.02 3.42
C VAL A 102 7.07 14.37 4.79
N LYS A 103 6.63 15.09 5.83
CA LYS A 103 6.64 14.63 7.23
C LYS A 103 5.28 14.14 7.71
N ASN A 104 4.23 14.36 6.93
CA ASN A 104 2.90 13.88 7.23
C ASN A 104 2.89 12.36 7.18
N HIS A 105 2.34 11.73 8.21
CA HIS A 105 2.22 10.28 8.24
C HIS A 105 1.36 9.75 7.09
N CYS A 106 0.28 10.45 6.72
CA CYS A 106 -0.54 10.09 5.57
C CYS A 106 -0.75 11.27 4.61
N VAL A 107 -0.81 10.95 3.31
CA VAL A 107 -1.19 11.86 2.22
C VAL A 107 -2.27 11.21 1.36
N GLU A 108 -3.32 11.97 1.10
CA GLU A 108 -4.45 11.51 0.30
C GLU A 108 -4.08 11.39 -1.19
N SER A 109 -4.66 10.38 -1.85
CA SER A 109 -4.63 10.26 -3.30
C SER A 109 -5.74 11.09 -3.94
N SER A 110 -5.70 11.24 -5.27
CA SER A 110 -6.79 11.85 -6.05
C SER A 110 -7.91 10.87 -6.43
N SER A 111 -7.94 9.67 -5.84
CA SER A 111 -8.93 8.65 -6.21
C SER A 111 -10.36 9.00 -5.79
N LYS A 112 -11.33 8.35 -6.44
CA LYS A 112 -12.73 8.44 -6.02
C LYS A 112 -12.99 7.63 -4.75
N THR A 113 -14.13 7.91 -4.11
CA THR A 113 -14.64 7.09 -3.01
C THR A 113 -15.43 5.90 -3.55
N PHE A 114 -15.18 4.71 -3.03
CA PHE A 114 -15.87 3.48 -3.41
C PHE A 114 -16.74 2.99 -2.25
N ASN A 115 -18.04 3.30 -2.31
CA ASN A 115 -19.01 2.98 -1.25
C ASN A 115 -19.53 1.54 -1.33
N GLY A 116 -19.91 0.98 -0.18
CA GLY A 116 -20.53 -0.35 -0.09
C GLY A 116 -19.56 -1.49 -0.39
N GLU A 117 -20.13 -2.64 -0.74
CA GLU A 117 -19.38 -3.87 -1.04
C GLU A 117 -19.11 -3.98 -2.55
N GLN A 118 -18.29 -3.08 -3.09
CA GLN A 118 -17.82 -3.14 -4.48
C GLN A 118 -16.36 -3.58 -4.58
N TRP A 119 -16.02 -4.29 -5.65
CA TRP A 119 -14.64 -4.66 -5.96
C TRP A 119 -13.88 -3.45 -6.50
N VAL A 120 -12.71 -3.19 -5.92
CA VAL A 120 -11.79 -2.14 -6.35
C VAL A 120 -10.45 -2.79 -6.71
N ARG A 121 -9.85 -2.38 -7.83
CA ARG A 121 -8.49 -2.78 -8.19
C ARG A 121 -7.52 -1.66 -7.83
N VAL A 122 -6.50 -1.98 -7.04
CA VAL A 122 -5.34 -1.12 -6.80
C VAL A 122 -4.11 -1.76 -7.43
N GLU A 123 -3.32 -0.94 -8.12
CA GLU A 123 -2.01 -1.32 -8.64
C GLU A 123 -0.95 -0.36 -8.12
N VAL A 124 0.26 -0.86 -7.83
CA VAL A 124 1.38 -0.08 -7.32
C VAL A 124 2.60 -0.39 -8.15
N LEU A 125 3.05 0.59 -8.93
CA LEU A 125 4.31 0.51 -9.66
C LEU A 125 5.43 0.99 -8.74
N VAL A 126 6.39 0.13 -8.47
CA VAL A 126 7.53 0.40 -7.60
C VAL A 126 8.81 0.22 -8.40
N LEU A 127 9.59 1.30 -8.53
CA LEU A 127 10.83 1.34 -9.32
C LEU A 127 12.04 1.54 -8.41
N GLY A 128 12.39 0.53 -7.62
CA GLY A 128 13.50 0.61 -6.66
C GLY A 128 13.28 1.71 -5.64
N ASP A 129 14.30 2.53 -5.42
CA ASP A 129 14.28 3.75 -4.60
C ASP A 129 13.97 5.02 -5.42
N SER A 130 13.57 4.91 -6.69
CA SER A 130 13.36 6.09 -7.53
C SER A 130 11.94 6.64 -7.37
N THR A 131 10.93 5.86 -7.76
CA THR A 131 9.55 6.34 -7.92
C THR A 131 8.57 5.24 -7.55
N ILE A 132 7.50 5.63 -6.86
CA ILE A 132 6.33 4.80 -6.60
C ILE A 132 5.09 5.50 -7.14
N VAL A 133 4.21 4.73 -7.79
CA VAL A 133 2.97 5.23 -8.38
C VAL A 133 1.80 4.33 -8.01
N HIS A 134 0.72 4.93 -7.53
CA HIS A 134 -0.52 4.25 -7.18
C HIS A 134 -1.54 4.43 -8.29
N TYR A 135 -2.23 3.35 -8.61
CA TYR A 135 -3.33 3.33 -9.56
C TYR A 135 -4.57 2.74 -8.92
N VAL A 136 -5.73 3.33 -9.19
CA VAL A 136 -7.04 2.79 -8.80
C VAL A 136 -7.88 2.63 -10.05
N ASN A 137 -8.29 1.40 -10.35
CA ASN A 137 -9.05 1.06 -11.56
C ASN A 137 -8.43 1.69 -12.84
N SER A 138 -7.11 1.51 -13.01
CA SER A 138 -6.28 2.07 -14.10
C SER A 138 -6.01 3.57 -14.09
N ASP A 139 -6.64 4.35 -13.21
CA ASP A 139 -6.35 5.79 -13.10
C ASP A 139 -5.14 5.99 -12.16
N GLU A 140 -4.16 6.78 -12.59
CA GLU A 140 -3.07 7.22 -11.71
C GLU A 140 -3.61 8.20 -10.67
N VAL A 141 -3.40 7.89 -9.38
CA VAL A 141 -3.99 8.68 -8.28
C VAL A 141 -2.96 9.25 -7.31
N LEU A 142 -1.73 8.73 -7.31
CA LEU A 142 -0.65 9.25 -6.50
C LEU A 142 0.70 8.87 -7.09
N ARG A 143 1.66 9.80 -7.07
CA ARG A 143 3.04 9.60 -7.51
C ARG A 143 3.98 10.32 -6.57
N TYR A 144 5.05 9.65 -6.17
CA TYR A 144 6.09 10.21 -5.31
C TYR A 144 7.41 9.48 -5.52
N ASP A 145 8.47 10.07 -4.99
CA ASP A 145 9.83 9.65 -5.25
C ASP A 145 10.59 9.36 -3.96
N ARG A 146 11.71 8.65 -4.10
CA ARG A 146 12.72 8.47 -3.05
C ARG A 146 12.12 7.99 -1.72
N PRO A 147 11.47 6.81 -1.67
CA PRO A 147 11.07 6.21 -0.40
C PRO A 147 12.30 5.99 0.49
N GLN A 148 12.19 6.35 1.76
CA GLN A 148 13.28 6.35 2.73
C GLN A 148 12.81 5.81 4.07
N LYS A 149 13.72 5.24 4.85
CA LYS A 149 13.50 5.09 6.30
C LYS A 149 13.38 6.47 6.94
N ASP A 150 12.75 6.55 8.10
CA ASP A 150 12.80 7.77 8.90
C ASP A 150 14.26 8.18 9.19
N PRO A 151 14.57 9.49 9.19
CA PRO A 151 15.90 9.98 9.39
C PRO A 151 16.35 9.78 10.85
N VAL A 152 17.63 9.52 11.03
CA VAL A 152 18.26 9.38 12.37
C VAL A 152 19.12 10.60 12.68
N GLY A 153 19.28 10.93 13.96
CA GLY A 153 20.22 11.95 14.41
C GLY A 153 19.91 13.39 13.93
N GLY A 154 18.64 13.71 13.65
CA GLY A 154 18.23 15.05 13.23
C GLY A 154 18.46 15.36 11.75
N ALA A 155 18.81 14.37 10.93
CA ALA A 155 18.88 14.54 9.48
C ALA A 155 17.50 14.87 8.89
N ALA A 156 17.49 15.55 7.74
CA ALA A 156 16.25 15.80 6.99
C ALA A 156 15.85 14.61 6.12
N GLU A 157 16.83 13.83 5.65
CA GLU A 157 16.65 12.66 4.79
C GLU A 157 17.20 11.41 5.47
N GLY A 158 16.56 10.28 5.20
CA GLY A 158 16.93 8.96 5.70
C GLY A 158 17.56 8.08 4.64
N GLU A 159 17.82 6.82 5.01
CA GLU A 159 18.34 5.83 4.06
C GLU A 159 17.29 5.47 3.02
N LEU A 160 17.66 5.52 1.73
CA LEU A 160 16.79 5.13 0.62
C LEU A 160 16.42 3.64 0.69
N ILE A 161 15.13 3.34 0.51
CA ILE A 161 14.61 1.98 0.51
C ILE A 161 14.56 1.47 -0.94
N LYS A 162 15.53 0.61 -1.29
CA LYS A 162 15.68 0.08 -2.65
C LYS A 162 14.78 -1.12 -2.94
N GLY A 163 14.28 -1.77 -1.91
CA GLY A 163 13.51 -3.01 -1.97
C GLY A 163 13.11 -3.43 -0.57
N GLY A 164 12.17 -4.36 -0.48
CA GLY A 164 11.74 -4.89 0.80
C GLY A 164 10.66 -5.95 0.67
N THR A 165 10.07 -6.28 1.81
CA THR A 165 8.94 -7.20 1.88
C THR A 165 7.67 -6.57 1.33
N ILE A 166 6.71 -7.44 1.03
CA ILE A 166 5.36 -7.06 0.64
C ILE A 166 4.41 -7.79 1.57
N SER A 167 3.43 -7.08 2.14
CA SER A 167 2.40 -7.71 2.97
C SER A 167 1.02 -7.09 2.81
N LEU A 168 -0.02 -7.84 3.15
CA LEU A 168 -1.39 -7.34 3.24
C LEU A 168 -1.79 -7.17 4.71
N GLN A 169 -2.35 -6.02 5.04
CA GLN A 169 -2.72 -5.64 6.40
C GLN A 169 -4.12 -6.15 6.78
N SER A 170 -4.25 -6.57 8.04
CA SER A 170 -5.49 -6.91 8.73
C SER A 170 -5.71 -5.91 9.85
N GLU A 171 -6.78 -5.13 9.77
CA GLU A 171 -7.02 -3.99 10.65
C GLU A 171 -8.50 -3.86 11.02
N SER A 172 -8.99 -4.80 11.81
CA SER A 172 -10.33 -4.84 12.42
C SER A 172 -11.56 -4.93 11.50
N HIS A 173 -11.49 -4.56 10.21
CA HIS A 173 -12.61 -4.70 9.27
C HIS A 173 -12.42 -5.87 8.31
N PRO A 174 -13.41 -6.78 8.16
CA PRO A 174 -13.32 -7.84 7.17
C PRO A 174 -13.12 -7.32 5.73
N VAL A 175 -12.06 -7.80 5.09
CA VAL A 175 -11.73 -7.52 3.69
C VAL A 175 -11.58 -8.85 2.94
N ASP A 176 -12.13 -8.89 1.72
CA ASP A 176 -11.89 -9.97 0.77
C ASP A 176 -10.86 -9.53 -0.25
N PHE A 177 -9.92 -10.42 -0.53
CA PHE A 177 -9.01 -10.34 -1.68
C PHE A 177 -9.26 -11.53 -2.58
N ARG A 178 -9.62 -11.29 -3.85
CA ARG A 178 -9.80 -12.38 -4.82
C ARG A 178 -8.64 -12.55 -5.79
N LYS A 179 -7.85 -11.48 -5.97
CA LYS A 179 -6.67 -11.47 -6.82
C LYS A 179 -5.57 -10.67 -6.16
N VAL A 180 -4.39 -11.27 -6.04
CA VAL A 180 -3.15 -10.62 -5.60
C VAL A 180 -2.06 -11.11 -6.55
N GLU A 181 -1.47 -10.20 -7.31
CA GLU A 181 -0.56 -10.54 -8.39
C GLU A 181 0.62 -9.60 -8.45
N ILE A 182 1.75 -10.09 -8.96
CA ILE A 182 2.97 -9.30 -9.08
C ILE A 182 3.66 -9.59 -10.41
N ILE A 183 4.08 -8.52 -11.08
CA ILE A 183 4.95 -8.58 -12.25
C ILE A 183 6.32 -8.13 -11.81
N ASN A 184 7.29 -9.05 -11.83
CA ASN A 184 8.69 -8.72 -11.53
C ASN A 184 9.34 -7.98 -12.71
N LEU A 185 9.82 -6.76 -12.46
CA LEU A 185 10.48 -5.88 -13.42
C LEU A 185 12.01 -5.78 -13.22
N GLU A 186 12.58 -6.46 -12.22
CA GLU A 186 14.02 -6.37 -11.86
C GLU A 186 14.95 -6.72 -13.02
N LYS A 187 14.55 -7.61 -13.92
CA LYS A 187 15.33 -7.96 -15.10
C LYS A 187 15.53 -6.79 -16.08
N TYR A 188 14.75 -5.72 -15.94
CA TYR A 188 14.86 -4.49 -16.74
C TYR A 188 15.50 -3.33 -15.95
N ALA A 189 15.80 -3.49 -14.66
CA ALA A 189 16.25 -2.40 -13.79
C ALA A 189 17.55 -1.70 -14.26
N LYS A 190 18.41 -2.43 -14.99
CA LYS A 190 19.68 -1.91 -15.53
C LYS A 190 19.57 -1.33 -16.94
N ASP A 191 18.37 -1.33 -17.53
CA ASP A 191 18.09 -0.83 -18.88
C ASP A 191 16.89 0.13 -18.81
N PRO A 192 17.12 1.43 -18.54
CA PRO A 192 16.04 2.40 -18.33
C PRO A 192 15.10 2.53 -19.54
N ALA A 193 15.62 2.45 -20.76
CA ALA A 193 14.82 2.55 -21.98
C ALA A 193 13.87 1.34 -22.11
N LYS A 194 14.37 0.14 -21.82
CA LYS A 194 13.54 -1.07 -21.85
C LYS A 194 12.55 -1.13 -20.69
N LEU A 195 12.95 -0.71 -19.49
CA LEU A 195 12.06 -0.61 -18.34
C LEU A 195 10.88 0.34 -18.65
N ASP A 196 11.17 1.53 -19.17
CA ASP A 196 10.15 2.51 -19.58
C ASP A 196 9.21 1.93 -20.64
N ALA A 197 9.75 1.26 -21.68
CA ALA A 197 8.93 0.62 -22.71
C ALA A 197 7.98 -0.46 -22.15
N VAL A 198 8.47 -1.29 -21.20
CA VAL A 198 7.66 -2.32 -20.55
C VAL A 198 6.59 -1.69 -19.65
N VAL A 199 6.95 -0.69 -18.85
CA VAL A 199 6.00 0.03 -17.99
C VAL A 199 4.90 0.67 -18.82
N LYS A 200 5.26 1.39 -19.90
CA LYS A 200 4.27 1.98 -20.83
C LYS A 200 3.32 0.95 -21.39
N LYS A 201 3.83 -0.22 -21.81
CA LYS A 201 3.00 -1.32 -22.30
C LYS A 201 2.06 -1.84 -21.21
N LEU A 202 2.55 -2.01 -19.98
CA LEU A 202 1.74 -2.49 -18.86
C LEU A 202 0.64 -1.49 -18.48
N MET A 203 0.93 -0.19 -18.50
CA MET A 203 -0.02 0.87 -18.11
C MET A 203 -1.01 1.22 -19.24
N ALA A 204 -0.72 0.86 -20.50
CA ALA A 204 -1.66 1.01 -21.60
C ALA A 204 -2.84 0.01 -21.54
N GLU A 205 -2.68 -1.10 -20.81
CA GLU A 205 -3.75 -2.08 -20.61
C GLU A 205 -4.67 -1.63 -19.47
N LYS A 206 -5.95 -1.36 -19.80
CA LYS A 206 -6.96 -1.02 -18.79
C LYS A 206 -7.34 -2.26 -17.98
N ARG A 207 -6.96 -2.26 -16.70
CA ARG A 207 -7.34 -3.26 -15.70
C ARG A 207 -8.24 -2.61 -14.66
N ILE A 208 -9.52 -2.97 -14.68
CA ILE A 208 -10.56 -2.46 -13.78
C ILE A 208 -11.23 -3.66 -13.12
N ALA A 209 -11.52 -3.56 -11.82
CA ALA A 209 -12.20 -4.63 -11.11
C ALA A 209 -13.62 -4.85 -11.65
N ARG A 210 -13.96 -6.12 -11.93
CA ARG A 210 -15.34 -6.54 -12.23
C ARG A 210 -16.14 -6.68 -10.94
N GLN A 211 -17.40 -6.25 -10.94
CA GLN A 211 -18.28 -6.35 -9.78
C GLN A 211 -18.82 -7.77 -9.60
#